data_AF-A0A933IM66-F1
#
_entry.id   AF-A0A933IM66-F1
#
_cell.length_a   1.000
_cell.length_b   1.000
_cell.length_c   1.000
_cell.angle_alpha   90.00
_cell.angle_beta   90.00
_cell.angle_gamma   90.00
#
_symmetry.space_group_name_H-M   'P 1'
#
loop_
_entity.id
_entity.type
_entity.pdbx_description
1 polymer ?
#
loop_
_entity_poly.entity_id
_entity_poly.type
_entity_poly.pdbx_seq_one_letter_code
_entity_poly.pdbx_strand_id
1 'polypeptide(L)' 'TDMWAKIDREWGALEEKPPGEMKRARVEAIPLGRIETPEDVANLYAFLASDEASYITGQTYNVCGGLQLN' A
#
# COMPACT_ATOMS: atom_id res chain seq x y z
N THR A 1 10.30 -5.88 4.83
CA THR A 1 9.87 -7.27 5.05
C THR A 1 10.28 -8.12 3.86
N ASP A 2 10.49 -9.42 4.06
CA ASP A 2 10.92 -10.36 3.01
C ASP A 2 9.89 -10.53 1.88
N MET A 3 8.65 -10.10 2.12
CA MET A 3 7.55 -10.16 1.16
C MET A 3 7.85 -9.42 -0.14
N TRP A 4 8.43 -8.22 -0.09
CA TRP A 4 8.72 -7.45 -1.31
C TRP A 4 9.79 -8.12 -2.18
N ALA A 5 10.75 -8.79 -1.57
CA ALA A 5 11.75 -9.58 -2.32
C ALA A 5 11.11 -10.83 -2.95
N LYS A 6 10.10 -11.41 -2.31
CA LYS A 6 9.31 -12.52 -2.87
C LYS A 6 8.46 -12.06 -4.05
N ILE A 7 7.69 -10.97 -3.88
CA ILE A 7 6.84 -10.39 -4.93
C ILE A 7 7.68 -10.03 -6.15
N ASP A 8 8.81 -9.38 -5.93
CA ASP A 8 9.71 -8.96 -7.01
C ASP A 8 10.26 -10.17 -7.79
N ARG A 9 10.62 -11.27 -7.12
CA ARG A 9 10.98 -12.52 -7.80
C ARG A 9 9.82 -13.15 -8.56
N GLU A 10 8.68 -13.34 -7.89
CA GLU A 10 7.56 -14.11 -8.43
C GLU A 10 6.86 -13.36 -9.57
N TRP A 11 6.54 -12.08 -9.38
CA TRP A 11 5.91 -11.26 -10.42
C TRP A 11 6.91 -10.76 -11.45
N GLY A 12 8.16 -10.49 -11.07
CA GLY A 12 9.21 -10.15 -12.04
C GLY A 12 9.47 -11.29 -13.03
N ALA A 13 9.46 -12.55 -12.56
CA ALA A 13 9.58 -13.71 -13.44
C ALA A 13 8.39 -13.88 -14.40
N LEU A 14 7.17 -13.55 -13.96
CA LEU A 14 5.96 -13.61 -14.80
C LEU A 14 5.92 -12.50 -15.86
N GLU A 15 6.46 -11.33 -15.55
CA GLU A 15 6.49 -10.16 -16.44
C GLU A 15 7.82 -10.01 -17.21
N GLU A 16 8.72 -11.01 -17.13
CA GLU A 16 10.06 -11.01 -17.73
C GLU A 16 10.91 -9.77 -17.36
N LYS A 17 10.74 -9.26 -16.13
CA LYS A 17 11.44 -8.08 -15.61
C LYS A 17 12.64 -8.46 -14.73
N PRO A 18 13.75 -7.70 -14.79
CA PRO A 18 14.91 -7.93 -13.94
C PRO A 18 14.59 -7.66 -12.45
N PRO A 19 15.33 -8.30 -11.53
CA PRO A 19 15.14 -8.10 -10.10
C PRO A 19 15.24 -6.63 -9.69
N GLY A 20 14.32 -6.19 -8.83
CA GLY A 20 14.20 -4.83 -8.30
C GLY A 20 13.37 -3.89 -9.17
N GLU A 21 13.15 -4.21 -10.45
CA GLU A 21 12.40 -3.33 -11.35
C GLU A 21 10.90 -3.32 -11.02
N MET A 22 10.34 -4.45 -10.58
CA MET A 22 8.93 -4.51 -10.19
C MET A 22 8.63 -3.61 -8.99
N LYS A 23 9.51 -3.66 -7.98
CA LYS A 23 9.37 -2.77 -6.83
C LYS A 23 9.49 -1.30 -7.23
N ARG A 24 10.46 -0.96 -8.09
CA ARG A 24 10.66 0.43 -8.56
C ARG A 24 9.44 0.94 -9.33
N ALA A 25 8.96 0.17 -10.31
CA ALA A 25 7.80 0.55 -11.12
C ALA A 25 6.54 0.75 -10.27
N ARG A 26 6.34 -0.07 -9.23
CA ARG A 26 5.23 0.12 -8.29
C ARG A 26 5.37 1.39 -7.45
N VAL A 27 6.58 1.73 -7.00
CA VAL A 27 6.82 2.98 -6.27
C VAL A 27 6.54 4.19 -7.15
N GLU A 28 6.98 4.16 -8.41
CA GLU A 28 6.76 5.25 -9.38
C GLU A 28 5.27 5.47 -9.70
N ALA A 29 4.45 4.42 -9.65
CA ALA A 29 3.01 4.54 -9.83
C ALA A 29 2.29 5.17 -8.63
N ILE A 30 2.88 5.16 -7.43
CA ILE A 30 2.28 5.72 -6.21
C ILE A 30 2.55 7.23 -6.18
N PRO A 31 1.53 8.10 -6.14
CA PRO A 31 1.75 9.55 -6.07
C PRO A 31 2.59 10.01 -4.87
N LEU A 32 2.47 9.34 -3.72
CA LEU A 32 3.29 9.61 -2.53
C LEU A 32 4.77 9.16 -2.69
N GLY A 33 5.11 8.42 -3.75
CA GLY A 33 6.48 8.04 -4.09
C GLY A 33 7.15 7.06 -3.13
N ARG A 34 6.37 6.38 -2.28
CA ARG A 34 6.90 5.35 -1.37
C ARG A 34 5.93 4.19 -1.22
N ILE A 35 6.49 3.04 -0.84
CA ILE A 35 5.69 1.89 -0.41
C ILE A 35 5.08 2.20 0.96
N GLU A 36 3.86 1.69 1.14
CA GLU A 36 3.14 1.66 2.42
C GLU A 36 3.94 0.92 3.50
N THR A 37 3.90 1.44 4.73
CA THR A 37 4.39 0.73 5.91
C THR A 37 3.20 0.23 6.74
N PRO A 38 3.38 -0.81 7.59
CA PRO A 38 2.30 -1.28 8.46
C PRO A 38 1.65 -0.17 9.29
N GLU A 39 2.42 0.83 9.67
CA GLU A 39 1.97 1.98 10.45
C GLU A 39 0.98 2.86 9.68
N ASP A 40 1.06 2.95 8.35
CA ASP A 40 0.11 3.73 7.55
C ASP A 40 -1.33 3.21 7.69
N VAL A 41 -1.51 1.88 7.68
CA VAL A 41 -2.81 1.24 7.92
C VAL A 41 -3.19 1.30 9.40
N ALA A 42 -2.24 0.99 10.28
CA ALA A 42 -2.48 0.90 11.72
C ALA A 42 -2.97 2.24 12.30
N ASN A 43 -2.44 3.37 11.81
CA ASN A 43 -2.86 4.70 12.24
C ASN A 43 -4.31 5.01 11.85
N LEU A 44 -4.72 4.67 10.62
CA LEU A 44 -6.12 4.82 10.22
C LEU A 44 -7.03 3.92 11.06
N TYR A 45 -6.64 2.66 11.26
CA TYR A 45 -7.37 1.74 12.11
C TYR A 45 -7.54 2.29 13.53
N ALA A 46 -6.47 2.81 14.13
CA ALA A 46 -6.49 3.38 15.48
C ALA A 46 -7.47 4.55 15.58
N PHE A 47 -7.53 5.43 14.57
CA PHE A 47 -8.52 6.50 14.50
C PHE A 47 -9.95 5.96 14.33
N LEU A 48 -10.17 5.01 13.43
CA LEU A 48 -11.51 4.44 13.22
C LEU A 48 -12.04 3.68 14.44
N ALA A 49 -11.14 3.15 15.28
CA ALA A 49 -11.48 2.47 16.51
C ALA A 49 -11.69 3.42 17.71
N SER A 50 -11.42 4.72 17.56
CA SER A 50 -11.51 5.70 18.64
C SER A 50 -12.87 6.42 18.66
N ASP A 51 -13.17 7.09 19.79
CA ASP A 51 -14.44 7.80 19.98
C ASP A 51 -14.63 8.96 19.00
N GLU A 52 -13.52 9.52 18.48
CA GLU A 52 -13.50 10.57 17.47
C GLU A 52 -14.15 10.15 16.14
N ALA A 53 -14.17 8.85 15.84
CA ALA A 53 -14.80 8.29 14.65
C ALA A 53 -16.26 7.83 14.86
N SER A 54 -16.89 8.18 16.00
CA SER A 54 -18.22 7.68 16.41
C SER A 54 -19.38 7.90 15.42
N TYR A 55 -19.23 8.76 14.41
CA TYR A 55 -20.24 8.99 13.37
C TYR A 55 -19.86 8.43 12.00
N ILE A 56 -18.77 7.66 11.92
CA ILE A 56 -18.29 7.02 10.70
C ILE A 56 -18.75 5.56 10.69
N THR A 57 -19.55 5.18 9.69
CA THR A 57 -19.96 3.79 9.48
C THR A 57 -20.29 3.52 8.00
N GLY A 58 -20.20 2.26 7.58
CA GLY A 58 -20.51 1.83 6.22
C GLY A 58 -19.55 2.37 5.14
N GLN A 59 -18.36 2.83 5.54
CA GLN A 59 -17.37 3.40 4.63
C GLN A 59 -16.22 2.43 4.35
N THR A 60 -15.61 2.59 3.18
CA THR A 60 -14.35 1.96 2.80
C THR A 60 -13.30 3.04 2.55
N TYR A 61 -12.11 2.87 3.11
CA TYR A 61 -11.03 3.85 3.03
C TYR A 61 -9.85 3.29 2.25
N ASN A 62 -9.37 4.07 1.29
CA ASN A 62 -8.17 3.75 0.52
C ASN A 62 -6.92 4.25 1.26
N VAL A 63 -6.12 3.33 1.80
CA VAL A 63 -4.77 3.62 2.33
C VAL A 63 -3.75 3.18 1.29
N CYS A 64 -3.58 3.96 0.23
CA CYS A 64 -2.81 3.53 -0.94
C CYS A 64 -1.86 4.60 -1.51
N GLY A 65 -1.58 5.66 -0.73
CA GLY A 65 -0.66 6.72 -1.16
C GLY A 65 -1.11 7.48 -2.42
N GLY A 66 -2.41 7.42 -2.76
CA GLY A 66 -3.00 8.08 -3.94
C GLY A 66 -3.17 7.19 -5.17
N LEU A 67 -2.92 5.89 -5.10
CA LEU A 67 -3.12 4.97 -6.24
C LEU A 67 -4.58 4.88 -6.70
N GLN A 68 -5.53 5.04 -5.78
CA GLN A 68 -6.95 5.01 -6.06
C GLN A 68 -7.64 6.20 -5.43
N LEU A 69 -8.45 6.88 -6.23
CA LEU A 69 -9.36 7.94 -5.78
C LEU A 69 -10.73 7.29 -5.52
N ASN A 70 -11.32 7.62 -4.38
CA ASN A 70 -12.71 7.26 -4.04
C ASN A 70 -13.62 8.44 -4.37
#